data_AF-A0A7S3N299-F1
#
_entry.id   AF-A0A7S3N299-F1
#
_cell.length_a   1.000
_cell.length_b   1.000
_cell.length_c   1.000
_cell.angle_alpha   90.00
_cell.angle_beta   90.00
_cell.angle_gamma   90.00
#
_symmetry.space_group_name_H-M   'P 1'
#
loop_
_entity.id
_entity.type
_entity.pdbx_description
1 polymer ?
#
loop_
_entity_poly.entity_id
_entity_poly.type
_entity_poly.pdbx_seq_one_letter_code
_entity_poly.pdbx_strand_id
1 'polypeptide(L)'
;MEALTKKLEMVKTRINDKINSLFDDIAKEVQQLDAFIIPQHGIPFPEKENPMNLFKRQLKIEELSFELAHNKYQQSLNELIKIGRADQLASSHRYIIGWMRSMERAITEQQKIFIKRGGLDSQKSKMGYYFIQMPSDKMAAICVMHLMKLLFSQFSRDSKNVDEFSLNQ
;
A
#
# COMPACT_ATOMS: atom_id res chain seq x y z
N MET A 1 16.57 39.78 26.90
CA MET A 1 16.31 38.36 26.55
C MET A 1 14.84 38.00 26.73
N GLU A 2 14.23 38.26 27.90
CA GLU A 2 12.81 37.98 28.19
C GLU A 2 11.78 38.68 27.29
N ALA A 3 12.02 39.93 26.89
CA ALA A 3 11.12 40.65 25.98
C ALA A 3 11.12 40.07 24.55
N LEU A 4 12.23 39.43 24.15
CA LEU A 4 12.37 38.83 22.82
C LEU A 4 11.68 37.46 22.75
N THR A 5 11.80 36.65 23.81
CA THR A 5 11.08 35.36 23.94
C THR A 5 9.57 35.57 24.04
N LYS A 6 9.11 36.61 24.73
CA LYS A 6 7.68 36.96 24.81
C LYS A 6 7.09 37.42 23.47
N LYS A 7 7.88 38.18 22.68
CA LYS A 7 7.51 38.53 21.30
C LYS A 7 7.47 37.32 20.38
N LEU A 8 8.45 36.40 20.51
CA LEU A 8 8.49 35.17 19.73
C LEU A 8 7.26 34.28 20.01
N GLU A 9 6.87 34.15 21.29
CA GLU A 9 5.66 33.39 21.65
C GLU A 9 4.39 34.04 21.13
N MET A 10 4.23 35.37 21.24
CA MET A 10 3.07 36.06 20.64
C MET A 10 2.98 35.87 19.11
N VAL A 11 4.11 35.86 18.42
CA VAL A 11 4.15 35.64 16.97
C VAL A 11 3.74 34.19 16.66
N LYS A 12 4.23 33.20 17.42
CA LYS A 12 3.79 31.81 17.28
C LYS A 12 2.29 31.65 17.53
N THR A 13 1.73 32.30 18.56
CA THR A 13 0.29 32.22 18.85
C THR A 13 -0.52 32.79 17.69
N ARG A 14 -0.14 33.98 17.19
CA ARG A 14 -0.79 34.59 16.02
C ARG A 14 -0.69 33.73 14.76
N ILE A 15 0.45 33.08 14.54
CA ILE A 15 0.63 32.16 13.41
C ILE A 15 -0.30 30.94 13.59
N ASN A 16 -0.34 30.35 14.78
CA ASN A 16 -1.24 29.22 15.07
C ASN A 16 -2.71 29.60 14.93
N ASP A 17 -3.13 30.78 15.38
CA ASP A 17 -4.51 31.25 15.23
C ASP A 17 -4.87 31.42 13.75
N LYS A 18 -3.92 31.93 12.94
CA LYS A 18 -4.10 32.07 11.49
C LYS A 18 -4.16 30.70 10.80
N ILE A 19 -3.32 29.77 11.22
CA ILE A 19 -3.30 28.38 10.72
C ILE A 19 -4.63 27.69 11.03
N ASN A 20 -5.13 27.82 12.25
CA ASN A 20 -6.41 27.23 12.67
C ASN A 20 -7.59 27.82 11.90
N SER A 21 -7.61 29.15 11.71
CA SER A 21 -8.62 29.80 10.86
C SER A 21 -8.60 29.29 9.41
N LEU A 22 -7.42 29.10 8.84
CA LEU A 22 -7.30 28.55 7.48
C LEU A 22 -7.73 27.08 7.42
N PHE A 23 -7.44 26.29 8.46
CA PHE A 23 -7.94 24.92 8.55
C PHE A 23 -9.46 24.86 8.64
N ASP A 24 -10.09 25.76 9.40
CA ASP A 24 -11.55 25.82 9.51
C ASP A 24 -12.22 26.23 8.19
N ASP A 25 -11.62 27.18 7.46
CA ASP A 25 -12.11 27.61 6.15
C ASP A 25 -11.97 26.48 5.10
N ILE A 26 -10.82 25.79 5.09
CA ILE A 26 -10.61 24.62 4.22
C ILE A 26 -11.56 23.48 4.60
N ALA A 27 -11.76 23.22 5.89
CA ALA A 27 -12.67 22.17 6.35
C ALA A 27 -14.12 22.43 5.92
N LYS A 28 -14.58 23.68 5.97
CA LYS A 28 -15.91 24.07 5.47
C LYS A 28 -16.06 23.87 3.97
N GLU A 29 -15.09 24.29 3.17
CA GLU A 29 -15.11 24.13 1.71
C GLU A 29 -15.01 22.66 1.30
N VAL A 30 -14.14 21.88 1.95
CA VAL A 30 -13.99 20.45 1.68
C VAL A 30 -15.23 19.66 2.13
N GLN A 31 -15.89 20.05 3.22
CA GLN A 31 -17.15 19.43 3.65
C GLN A 31 -18.29 19.65 2.65
N GLN A 32 -18.29 20.76 1.91
CA GLN A 32 -19.26 21.02 0.83
C GLN A 32 -19.00 20.16 -0.41
N LEU A 33 -17.74 19.88 -0.72
CA LEU A 33 -17.34 19.07 -1.87
C LEU A 33 -17.48 17.57 -1.62
N ASP A 34 -17.06 17.10 -0.44
CA ASP A 34 -17.19 15.71 -0.03
C ASP A 34 -17.14 15.62 1.51
N ALA A 35 -18.31 15.40 2.11
CA ALA A 35 -18.51 15.34 3.56
C ALA A 35 -17.66 14.26 4.27
N PHE A 36 -17.01 13.36 3.52
CA PHE A 36 -16.22 12.26 4.07
C PHE A 36 -14.70 12.52 4.10
N ILE A 37 -14.19 13.63 3.58
CA ILE A 37 -12.73 13.83 3.49
C ILE A 37 -12.10 14.33 4.81
N ILE A 38 -12.75 15.22 5.58
CA ILE A 38 -12.18 15.80 6.82
C ILE A 38 -13.12 15.63 8.02
N PRO A 39 -12.64 15.17 9.19
CA PRO A 39 -13.49 15.04 10.38
C PRO A 39 -13.99 16.42 10.81
N GLN A 40 -15.28 16.52 11.16
CA GLN A 40 -15.88 17.78 11.63
C GLN A 40 -15.21 18.33 12.88
N HIS A 41 -14.58 17.46 13.67
CA HIS A 41 -13.86 17.81 14.89
C HIS A 41 -12.34 17.54 14.80
N GLY A 42 -11.84 17.28 13.60
CA GLY A 42 -10.44 16.93 13.35
C GLY A 42 -10.01 15.54 13.85
N ILE A 43 -8.80 15.14 13.48
CA ILE A 43 -8.14 13.88 13.86
C ILE A 43 -7.93 13.70 15.40
N PRO A 44 -7.74 14.75 16.23
CA PRO A 44 -7.46 14.57 17.65
C PRO A 44 -8.63 14.08 18.51
N PHE A 45 -9.89 14.21 18.04
CA PHE A 45 -11.09 13.89 18.83
C PHE A 45 -12.04 12.91 18.12
N PRO A 46 -11.58 11.67 17.82
CA PRO A 46 -12.36 10.68 17.10
C PRO A 46 -13.63 10.25 17.84
N GLU A 47 -13.65 10.37 19.17
CA GLU A 47 -14.79 9.96 20.01
C GLU A 47 -16.02 10.88 19.90
N LYS A 48 -15.85 12.06 19.29
CA LYS A 48 -16.95 12.99 19.03
C LYS A 48 -17.60 12.77 17.67
N GLU A 49 -17.09 11.86 16.85
CA GLU A 49 -17.66 11.54 15.55
C GLU A 49 -18.66 10.38 15.63
N ASN A 50 -19.64 10.39 14.73
CA ASN A 50 -20.57 9.27 14.59
C ASN A 50 -19.81 8.01 14.10
N PRO A 51 -19.91 6.86 14.79
CA PRO A 51 -19.24 5.62 14.42
C PRO A 51 -19.48 5.18 12.96
N MET A 52 -20.67 5.45 12.41
CA MET A 52 -21.01 5.13 11.02
C MET A 52 -20.23 6.00 10.02
N ASN A 53 -19.97 7.26 10.36
CA ASN A 53 -19.18 8.16 9.51
C ASN A 53 -17.69 7.78 9.53
N LEU A 54 -17.17 7.39 10.70
CA LEU A 54 -15.82 6.85 10.83
C LEU A 54 -15.63 5.58 10.00
N PHE A 55 -16.59 4.65 10.06
CA PHE A 55 -16.54 3.42 9.28
C PHE A 55 -16.55 3.68 7.76
N LYS A 56 -17.46 4.54 7.27
CA LYS A 56 -17.51 4.90 5.84
C LYS A 56 -16.24 5.59 5.37
N ARG A 57 -15.66 6.47 6.20
CA ARG A 57 -14.39 7.12 5.90
C ARG A 57 -13.25 6.11 5.82
N GLN A 58 -13.16 5.17 6.76
CA GLN A 58 -12.16 4.13 6.73
C GLN A 58 -12.25 3.30 5.44
N LEU A 59 -13.48 2.91 5.05
CA LEU A 59 -13.72 2.20 3.80
C LEU A 59 -13.24 3.00 2.58
N LYS A 60 -13.54 4.31 2.54
CA LYS A 60 -13.12 5.20 1.45
C LYS A 60 -11.60 5.37 1.38
N ILE A 61 -10.93 5.47 2.54
CA ILE A 61 -9.46 5.52 2.62
C ILE A 61 -8.86 4.23 2.09
N GLU A 62 -9.41 3.06 2.45
CA GLU A 62 -8.95 1.77 1.97
C GLU A 62 -9.09 1.65 0.44
N GLU A 63 -10.24 2.05 -0.11
CA GLU A 63 -10.46 2.11 -1.57
C GLU A 63 -9.47 3.04 -2.28
N LEU A 64 -9.33 4.28 -1.80
CA LEU A 64 -8.41 5.25 -2.39
C LEU A 64 -6.95 4.82 -2.28
N SER A 65 -6.57 4.20 -1.15
CA SER A 65 -5.22 3.66 -0.94
C SER A 65 -4.94 2.52 -1.92
N PHE A 66 -5.94 1.67 -2.17
CA PHE A 66 -5.85 0.60 -3.15
C PHE A 66 -5.68 1.15 -4.57
N GLU A 67 -6.48 2.13 -4.99
CA GLU A 67 -6.35 2.78 -6.30
C GLU A 67 -4.99 3.47 -6.45
N LEU A 68 -4.52 4.19 -5.43
CA LEU A 68 -3.20 4.84 -5.43
C LEU A 68 -2.06 3.83 -5.58
N ALA A 69 -2.15 2.71 -4.86
CA ALA A 69 -1.17 1.63 -4.97
C ALA A 69 -1.18 1.01 -6.38
N HIS A 70 -2.38 0.79 -6.94
CA HIS A 70 -2.55 0.27 -8.29
C HIS A 70 -1.96 1.21 -9.35
N ASN A 71 -2.27 2.51 -9.26
CA ASN A 71 -1.76 3.52 -10.17
C ASN A 71 -0.24 3.68 -10.09
N LYS A 72 0.32 3.70 -8.87
CA LYS A 72 1.78 3.71 -8.68
C LYS A 72 2.44 2.46 -9.26
N TYR A 73 1.82 1.30 -9.10
CA TYR A 73 2.31 0.05 -9.70
C TYR A 73 2.32 0.14 -11.24
N GLN A 74 1.22 0.60 -11.85
CA GLN A 74 1.16 0.79 -13.30
C GLN A 74 2.18 1.83 -13.80
N GLN A 75 2.38 2.92 -13.07
CA GLN A 75 3.38 3.94 -13.41
C GLN A 75 4.80 3.37 -13.36
N SER A 76 5.17 2.69 -12.26
CA SER A 76 6.47 2.01 -12.16
C SER A 76 6.65 0.97 -13.26
N LEU A 77 5.60 0.24 -13.62
CA LEU A 77 5.62 -0.73 -14.72
C LEU A 77 5.85 -0.05 -16.07
N ASN A 78 5.19 1.07 -16.33
CA ASN A 78 5.37 1.87 -17.54
C ASN A 78 6.77 2.52 -17.62
N GLU A 79 7.33 2.95 -16.49
CA GLU A 79 8.70 3.48 -16.41
C GLU A 79 9.73 2.37 -16.66
N LEU A 80 9.53 1.16 -16.12
CA LEU A 80 10.36 0.00 -16.42
C LEU A 80 10.26 -0.43 -17.89
N ILE A 81 9.08 -0.36 -18.50
CA ILE A 81 8.89 -0.58 -19.95
C ILE A 81 9.66 0.45 -20.78
N LYS A 82 9.69 1.72 -20.33
CA LYS A 82 10.45 2.79 -21.02
C LYS A 82 11.97 2.66 -20.83
N ILE A 83 12.43 2.19 -19.67
CA ILE A 83 13.86 2.08 -19.32
C ILE A 83 14.48 0.79 -19.88
N GLY A 84 13.73 -0.31 -19.94
CA GLY A 84 14.23 -1.62 -20.36
C GLY A 84 13.70 -2.05 -21.73
N ARG A 85 14.46 -1.75 -22.79
CA ARG A 85 14.47 -2.48 -24.09
C ARG A 85 13.14 -3.19 -24.47
N ALA A 86 12.28 -2.46 -25.17
CA ALA A 86 10.89 -2.80 -25.50
C ALA A 86 10.64 -4.21 -26.12
N ASP A 87 11.65 -4.88 -26.67
CA ASP A 87 11.47 -6.18 -27.34
C ASP A 87 11.63 -7.41 -26.42
N GLN A 88 12.32 -7.30 -25.28
CA GLN A 88 12.53 -8.43 -24.36
C GLN A 88 11.50 -8.50 -23.22
N LEU A 89 10.83 -7.39 -22.91
CA LEU A 89 9.90 -7.30 -21.78
C LEU A 89 8.54 -7.97 -22.04
N ALA A 90 8.06 -7.96 -23.29
CA ALA A 90 6.80 -8.61 -23.66
C ALA A 90 6.81 -10.13 -23.37
N SER A 91 7.98 -10.76 -23.55
CA SER A 91 8.23 -12.17 -23.23
C SER A 91 8.17 -12.42 -21.72
N SER A 92 8.92 -11.64 -20.94
CA SER A 92 8.99 -11.75 -19.48
C SER A 92 7.63 -11.51 -18.81
N HIS A 93 6.85 -10.55 -19.30
CA HIS A 93 5.49 -10.30 -18.82
C HIS A 93 4.56 -11.49 -19.04
N ARG A 94 4.67 -12.17 -20.19
CA ARG A 94 3.89 -13.39 -20.47
C ARG A 94 4.22 -14.51 -19.48
N TYR A 95 5.49 -14.65 -19.09
CA TYR A 95 5.89 -15.63 -18.07
C TYR A 95 5.37 -15.27 -16.69
N ILE A 96 5.46 -14.02 -16.26
CA ILE A 96 4.95 -13.57 -14.96
C ILE A 96 3.44 -13.81 -14.85
N ILE A 97 2.68 -13.45 -15.88
CA ILE A 97 1.23 -13.70 -15.94
C ILE A 97 0.94 -15.22 -15.91
N GLY A 98 1.74 -16.01 -16.64
CA GLY A 98 1.65 -17.47 -16.64
C GLY A 98 1.90 -18.07 -15.25
N TRP A 99 2.94 -17.62 -14.56
CA TRP A 99 3.29 -18.07 -13.21
C TRP A 99 2.24 -17.67 -12.18
N MET A 100 1.70 -16.45 -12.28
CA MET A 100 0.61 -16.00 -11.41
C MET A 100 -0.62 -16.91 -11.54
N ARG A 101 -1.06 -17.22 -12.76
CA ARG A 101 -2.19 -18.15 -13.00
C ARG A 101 -1.91 -19.56 -12.50
N SER A 102 -0.67 -20.04 -12.66
CA SER A 102 -0.27 -21.36 -12.15
C SER A 102 -0.28 -21.40 -10.62
N MET A 103 0.21 -20.33 -9.99
CA MET A 103 0.27 -20.18 -8.54
C MET A 103 -1.13 -20.05 -7.94
N GLU A 104 -2.01 -19.27 -8.56
CA GLU A 104 -3.42 -19.11 -8.16
C GLU A 104 -4.14 -20.45 -8.15
N ARG A 105 -3.99 -21.26 -9.21
CA ARG A 105 -4.58 -22.61 -9.27
C ARG A 105 -4.05 -23.51 -8.15
N ALA A 106 -2.74 -23.51 -7.93
CA ALA A 106 -2.13 -24.31 -6.88
C ALA A 106 -2.63 -23.91 -5.48
N ILE A 107 -2.71 -22.61 -5.20
CA ILE A 107 -3.23 -22.08 -3.94
C ILE A 107 -4.71 -22.44 -3.77
N THR A 108 -5.51 -22.29 -4.83
CA THR A 108 -6.94 -22.62 -4.81
C THR A 108 -7.17 -24.09 -4.49
N GLU A 109 -6.40 -25.00 -5.08
CA GLU A 109 -6.48 -26.42 -4.73
C GLU A 109 -6.07 -26.70 -3.29
N GLN A 110 -5.03 -26.03 -2.79
CA GLN A 110 -4.67 -26.15 -1.36
C GLN A 110 -5.75 -25.63 -0.42
N GLN A 111 -6.37 -24.50 -0.73
CA GLN A 111 -7.51 -23.98 0.03
C GLN A 111 -8.67 -24.97 0.05
N LYS A 112 -9.01 -25.59 -1.09
CA LYS A 112 -10.04 -26.64 -1.16
C LYS A 112 -9.70 -27.83 -0.26
N ILE A 113 -8.43 -28.24 -0.21
CA ILE A 113 -7.98 -29.32 0.67
C ILE A 113 -8.15 -28.93 2.14
N PHE A 114 -7.77 -27.71 2.52
CA PHE A 114 -7.97 -27.23 3.89
C PHE A 114 -9.45 -27.17 4.29
N ILE A 115 -10.32 -26.72 3.37
CA ILE A 115 -11.77 -26.70 3.59
C ILE A 115 -12.30 -28.13 3.79
N LYS A 116 -11.95 -29.07 2.91
CA LYS A 116 -12.38 -30.48 3.00
C LYS A 116 -11.90 -31.19 4.27
N ARG A 117 -10.74 -30.80 4.80
CA ARG A 117 -10.16 -31.37 6.04
C ARG A 117 -10.69 -30.70 7.32
N GLY A 118 -11.63 -29.76 7.22
CA GLY A 118 -12.18 -29.06 8.38
C GLY A 118 -11.25 -27.98 8.96
N GLY A 119 -10.34 -27.43 8.16
CA GLY A 119 -9.43 -26.35 8.53
C GLY A 119 -10.06 -24.97 8.69
N LEU A 120 -11.39 -24.90 8.76
CA LEU A 120 -12.15 -23.67 9.08
C LEU A 120 -12.10 -23.30 10.56
N ASP A 121 -11.68 -24.24 11.42
CA ASP A 121 -11.57 -24.01 12.85
C ASP A 121 -10.10 -23.75 13.22
N SER A 122 -9.83 -22.60 13.86
CA SER A 122 -8.49 -22.18 14.29
C SER A 122 -7.85 -23.18 15.25
N GLN A 123 -8.64 -24.01 15.93
CA GLN A 123 -8.16 -25.05 16.84
C GLN A 123 -7.70 -26.32 16.12
N LYS A 124 -8.25 -26.61 14.93
CA LYS A 124 -7.93 -27.83 14.14
C LYS A 124 -6.82 -27.61 13.13
N SER A 125 -6.64 -26.37 12.65
CA SER A 125 -5.54 -26.04 11.74
C SER A 125 -5.00 -24.64 12.03
N LYS A 126 -3.78 -24.58 12.58
CA LYS A 126 -3.08 -23.30 12.86
C LYS A 126 -2.83 -22.47 11.59
N MET A 127 -2.68 -23.13 10.44
CA MET A 127 -2.36 -22.47 9.17
C MET A 127 -3.57 -22.37 8.25
N GLY A 128 -4.39 -23.43 8.17
CA GLY A 128 -5.52 -23.50 7.24
C GLY A 128 -6.55 -22.39 7.46
N TYR A 129 -6.80 -22.02 8.72
CA TYR A 129 -7.75 -20.97 9.07
C TYR A 129 -7.39 -19.63 8.41
N TYR A 130 -6.15 -19.17 8.57
CA TYR A 130 -5.68 -17.91 7.97
C TYR A 130 -5.51 -18.03 6.45
N PHE A 131 -5.13 -19.21 5.97
CA PHE A 131 -4.87 -19.45 4.56
C PHE A 131 -6.16 -19.42 3.70
N ILE A 132 -7.31 -19.78 4.28
CA ILE A 132 -8.62 -19.73 3.60
C ILE A 132 -9.20 -18.31 3.56
N GLN A 133 -8.85 -17.44 4.52
CA GLN A 133 -9.41 -16.08 4.60
C GLN A 133 -8.99 -15.17 3.46
N MET A 134 -7.81 -15.40 2.87
CA MET A 134 -7.32 -14.59 1.76
C MET A 134 -7.72 -15.20 0.41
N PRO A 135 -8.23 -14.41 -0.55
CA PRO A 135 -8.43 -14.86 -1.92
C PRO A 135 -7.13 -15.37 -2.57
N SER A 136 -7.23 -16.44 -3.37
CA SER A 136 -6.10 -17.12 -4.00
C SER A 136 -5.36 -16.27 -5.04
N ASP A 137 -6.08 -15.43 -5.75
CA ASP A 137 -5.54 -14.44 -6.70
C ASP A 137 -4.62 -13.43 -6.01
N LYS A 138 -5.04 -12.90 -4.84
CA LYS A 138 -4.24 -11.96 -4.05
C LYS A 138 -2.98 -12.61 -3.49
N MET A 139 -3.09 -13.85 -2.98
CA MET A 139 -1.92 -14.62 -2.55
C MET A 139 -0.94 -14.85 -3.69
N ALA A 140 -1.44 -15.30 -4.84
CA ALA A 140 -0.61 -15.57 -6.02
C ALA A 140 0.13 -14.33 -6.49
N ALA A 141 -0.55 -13.18 -6.54
CA ALA A 141 0.06 -11.92 -6.92
C ALA A 141 1.18 -11.51 -5.95
N ILE A 142 0.92 -11.55 -4.64
CA ILE A 142 1.94 -11.20 -3.62
C ILE A 142 3.14 -12.14 -3.72
N CYS A 143 2.93 -13.45 -3.82
CA CYS A 143 4.00 -14.44 -3.92
C CYS A 143 4.88 -14.22 -5.16
N VAL A 144 4.27 -14.05 -6.34
CA VAL A 144 5.02 -13.85 -7.58
C VAL A 144 5.75 -12.52 -7.58
N MET A 145 5.12 -11.43 -7.12
CA MET A 145 5.79 -10.13 -7.00
C MET A 145 6.97 -10.18 -6.03
N HIS A 146 6.81 -10.84 -4.89
CA HIS A 146 7.87 -10.93 -3.89
C HIS A 146 9.03 -11.80 -4.38
N LEU A 147 8.72 -12.92 -5.05
CA LEU A 147 9.72 -13.77 -5.69
C LEU A 147 10.50 -12.99 -6.75
N MET A 148 9.81 -12.24 -7.61
CA MET A 148 10.45 -11.40 -8.62
C MET A 148 11.36 -10.34 -8.00
N LYS A 149 10.93 -9.71 -6.90
CA LYS A 149 11.75 -8.74 -6.17
C LYS A 149 13.02 -9.38 -5.62
N LEU A 150 12.92 -10.57 -5.04
CA LEU A 150 14.08 -11.31 -4.51
C LEU A 150 15.05 -11.70 -5.62
N LEU A 151 14.54 -12.31 -6.70
CA LEU A 151 15.35 -12.72 -7.85
C LEU A 151 16.04 -11.53 -8.50
N PHE A 152 15.34 -10.41 -8.70
CA PHE A 152 15.92 -9.21 -9.28
C PHE A 152 16.95 -8.55 -8.35
N SER A 153 16.68 -8.55 -7.04
CA SER A 153 17.63 -8.04 -6.05
C SER A 153 18.90 -8.90 -5.99
N GLN A 154 18.78 -10.22 -6.14
CA GLN A 154 19.92 -11.13 -6.16
C GLN A 154 20.70 -10.98 -7.46
N PHE A 155 20.02 -10.98 -8.61
CA PHE A 155 20.63 -10.70 -9.91
C PHE A 155 21.39 -9.37 -9.93
N SER A 156 20.81 -8.32 -9.35
CA SER A 156 21.46 -7.01 -9.25
C SER A 156 22.71 -7.02 -8.36
N ARG A 157 22.76 -7.87 -7.33
CA ARG A 157 23.96 -8.06 -6.51
C ARG A 157 25.02 -8.83 -7.27
N ASP A 158 24.63 -9.92 -7.91
CA ASP A 158 25.53 -10.77 -8.67
C ASP A 158 26.15 -10.02 -9.86
N SER A 159 25.38 -9.15 -10.54
CA SER A 159 25.90 -8.28 -11.60
C SER A 159 26.95 -7.30 -11.10
N LYS A 160 26.76 -6.69 -9.92
CA LYS A 160 27.72 -5.73 -9.35
C LYS A 160 29.05 -6.40 -8.96
N ASN A 161 28.98 -7.63 -8.45
CA ASN A 161 30.18 -8.39 -8.10
C ASN A 161 31.01 -8.77 -9.34
N VAL A 162 30.38 -8.96 -10.50
CA VAL A 162 31.07 -9.25 -11.77
C VAL A 162 31.81 -8.02 -12.28
N ASP A 163 31.23 -6.82 -12.15
CA ASP A 163 31.88 -5.57 -12.56
C ASP A 163 33.10 -5.23 -11.67
N GLU A 164 33.04 -5.50 -10.36
CA GLU A 164 34.18 -5.33 -9.44
C GLU A 164 35.33 -6.33 -9.71
N PHE A 165 35.03 -7.53 -10.20
CA PHE A 165 36.04 -8.51 -10.59
C PHE A 165 36.76 -8.11 -11.89
N SER A 166 36.07 -7.35 -12.75
CA SER A 166 36.57 -6.88 -14.05
C SER A 166 37.47 -5.65 -13.95
N LEU A 167 37.35 -4.89 -12.86
CA LEU A 167 38.14 -3.67 -12.58
C LEU A 167 39.43 -3.93 -11.79
N ASN A 168 39.60 -5.15 -11.26
CA ASN A 168 40.76 -5.55 -10.46
C ASN A 168 41.69 -6.57 -11.18
N GLN A 169 41.51 -6.74 -12.50
CA GLN A 169 42.47 -7.39 -13.41
C GLN A 169 43.13 -6.34 -14.32
#